data_AF-A0A958Q8S6-F1
#
_entry.id   AF-A0A958Q8S6-F1
#
_cell.length_a   1.000
_cell.length_b   1.000
_cell.length_c   1.000
_cell.angle_alpha   90.00
_cell.angle_beta   90.00
_cell.angle_gamma   90.00
#
_symmetry.space_group_name_H-M   'P 1'
#
loop_
_entity.id
_entity.type
_entity.pdbx_description
1 polymer ?
#
loop_
_entity_poly.entity_id
_entity_poly.type
_entity_poly.pdbx_seq_one_letter_code
_entity_poly.pdbx_strand_id
1 'polypeptide(L)'
;MRSMFLLLGLVLVLSSCEYLQTHQEPKASLDWGVEKDQPFALVVKEELNDGQHLRIVAALSSRVMWDLSKVVAVVTGLRNGSVVQSEAFILSEILREQQGELRAQGTVYQPFSDEVVTFNFKFEDSTDYEIELLWGREAAAYLPAESEAHKNSMAELRELEVQRHRSCKGETCQLQFAISAHLVNTAAFLLTEVVLGVGYVYIPQGQSYNPNTMVPESEEKVVLDGLGLVSGASKALHFALNDAVPERSDGQYYPVVRVLTAR
;
A
#
# COMPACT_ATOMS: atom_id res chain seq x y z
N MET A 1 -14.22 -25.49 -69.29
CA MET A 1 -15.12 -24.39 -69.72
C MET A 1 -15.66 -23.78 -68.44
N ARG A 2 -15.10 -22.67 -67.95
CA ARG A 2 -15.39 -21.26 -68.30
C ARG A 2 -16.85 -20.87 -68.10
N SER A 3 -17.07 -20.01 -67.10
CA SER A 3 -18.05 -18.92 -66.92
C SER A 3 -18.04 -18.61 -65.40
N MET A 4 -17.61 -17.48 -64.80
CA MET A 4 -17.42 -16.06 -65.15
C MET A 4 -18.70 -15.31 -65.55
N PHE A 5 -19.30 -14.61 -64.58
CA PHE A 5 -19.97 -13.29 -64.62
C PHE A 5 -20.18 -12.85 -63.13
N LEU A 6 -19.51 -11.80 -62.60
CA LEU A 6 -19.71 -10.34 -62.65
C LEU A 6 -20.86 -9.77 -61.78
N LEU A 7 -20.44 -9.17 -60.64
CA LEU A 7 -20.73 -7.80 -60.12
C LEU A 7 -22.17 -7.24 -60.05
N LEU A 8 -22.59 -6.86 -58.83
CA LEU A 8 -23.26 -5.61 -58.34
C LEU A 8 -23.91 -5.96 -56.97
N GLY A 9 -23.96 -5.15 -55.91
CA GLY A 9 -23.63 -3.76 -55.68
C GLY A 9 -23.79 -3.41 -54.18
N LEU A 10 -23.20 -2.26 -53.85
CA LEU A 10 -23.08 -1.53 -52.59
C LEU A 10 -24.42 -1.23 -51.87
N VAL A 11 -24.48 -1.33 -50.53
CA VAL A 11 -25.10 -0.31 -49.64
C VAL A 11 -24.42 -0.34 -48.26
N LEU A 12 -23.73 0.76 -47.94
CA LEU A 12 -23.40 1.18 -46.58
C LEU A 12 -24.65 1.85 -45.98
N VAL A 13 -25.11 1.39 -44.82
CA VAL A 13 -25.91 2.22 -43.90
C VAL A 13 -25.14 2.31 -42.59
N LEU A 14 -24.46 3.43 -42.42
CA LEU A 14 -23.97 3.92 -41.14
C LEU A 14 -25.19 4.22 -40.28
N SER A 15 -25.47 3.36 -39.29
CA SER A 15 -26.39 3.72 -38.22
C SER A 15 -25.56 4.40 -37.14
N SER A 16 -25.60 5.73 -37.15
CA SER A 16 -25.19 6.60 -36.05
C SER A 16 -26.01 6.22 -34.82
N CYS A 17 -25.39 5.55 -33.86
CA CYS A 17 -25.97 5.36 -32.53
C CYS A 17 -25.80 6.70 -31.79
N GLU A 18 -26.90 7.44 -31.67
CA GLU A 18 -27.00 8.62 -30.83
C GLU A 18 -26.62 8.25 -29.40
N TYR A 19 -25.46 8.75 -28.98
CA TYR A 19 -24.98 8.70 -27.62
C TYR A 19 -25.78 9.72 -26.79
N LEU A 20 -26.94 9.28 -26.30
CA LEU A 20 -27.73 10.02 -25.32
C LEU A 20 -27.06 9.88 -23.94
N GLN A 21 -26.12 10.79 -23.68
CA GLN A 21 -25.59 11.06 -22.33
C GLN A 21 -26.73 11.61 -21.46
N THR A 22 -27.49 10.70 -20.86
CA THR A 22 -28.27 11.03 -19.67
C THR A 22 -27.33 10.86 -18.48
N HIS A 23 -26.73 11.96 -18.03
CA HIS A 23 -26.15 12.06 -16.70
C HIS A 23 -27.29 11.98 -15.67
N GLN A 24 -27.77 10.77 -15.42
CA GLN A 24 -28.50 10.45 -14.21
C GLN A 24 -27.46 9.94 -13.21
N GLU A 25 -27.14 10.75 -12.20
CA GLU A 25 -26.44 10.24 -11.02
C GLU A 25 -27.27 9.08 -10.45
N PRO A 26 -26.72 7.85 -10.36
CA PRO A 26 -27.42 6.77 -9.70
C PRO A 26 -27.40 7.04 -8.19
N LYS A 27 -28.40 7.76 -7.68
CA LYS A 27 -28.84 7.68 -6.28
C LYS A 27 -29.65 6.40 -6.10
N ALA A 28 -28.95 5.28 -6.12
CA ALA A 28 -29.45 4.02 -5.61
C ALA A 28 -28.29 3.37 -4.88
N SER A 29 -28.29 3.46 -3.54
CA SER A 29 -27.51 2.52 -2.73
C SER A 29 -28.12 1.15 -2.95
N LEU A 30 -27.62 0.43 -3.97
CA LEU A 30 -27.93 -0.99 -4.12
C LEU A 30 -27.35 -1.69 -2.89
N ASP A 31 -28.25 -2.22 -2.06
CA ASP A 31 -27.93 -3.08 -0.93
C ASP A 31 -27.58 -4.46 -1.51
N TRP A 32 -26.31 -4.63 -1.91
CA TRP A 32 -25.79 -5.82 -2.62
C TRP A 32 -25.68 -7.08 -1.74
N GLY A 33 -26.58 -7.30 -0.79
CA GLY A 33 -26.59 -8.51 0.03
C GLY A 33 -25.30 -8.75 0.82
N VAL A 34 -24.50 -7.69 1.05
CA VAL A 34 -23.28 -7.77 1.84
C VAL A 34 -23.69 -8.12 3.25
N GLU A 35 -23.32 -9.32 3.71
CA GLU A 35 -23.50 -9.72 5.10
C GLU A 35 -23.01 -8.58 6.00
N LYS A 36 -23.87 -8.14 6.93
CA LYS A 36 -23.67 -6.89 7.67
C LYS A 36 -22.38 -6.84 8.50
N ASP A 37 -21.69 -7.97 8.65
CA ASP A 37 -20.54 -8.14 9.52
C ASP A 37 -19.21 -8.32 8.77
N GLN A 38 -19.18 -8.30 7.44
CA GLN A 38 -17.92 -8.42 6.71
C GLN A 38 -17.13 -7.09 6.68
N PRO A 39 -15.81 -7.10 6.98
CA PRO A 39 -15.00 -5.89 7.05
C PRO A 39 -14.76 -5.25 5.67
N PHE A 40 -14.84 -6.05 4.60
CA PHE A 40 -14.61 -5.64 3.22
C PHE A 40 -15.77 -6.09 2.34
N ALA A 41 -16.03 -5.34 1.27
CA ALA A 41 -16.88 -5.78 0.18
C ALA A 41 -16.25 -5.42 -1.15
N LEU A 42 -16.19 -6.40 -2.05
CA LEU A 42 -15.72 -6.26 -3.42
C LEU A 42 -16.92 -6.38 -4.36
N VAL A 43 -17.12 -5.39 -5.23
CA VAL A 43 -18.21 -5.39 -6.21
C VAL A 43 -17.61 -5.21 -7.60
N VAL A 44 -17.70 -6.25 -8.43
CA VAL A 44 -17.31 -6.17 -9.84
C VAL A 44 -18.22 -5.16 -10.55
N LYS A 45 -17.60 -4.19 -11.24
CA LYS A 45 -18.27 -3.12 -11.99
C LYS A 45 -18.21 -3.36 -13.49
N GLU A 46 -17.08 -3.87 -13.97
CA GLU A 46 -16.85 -4.13 -15.37
C GLU A 46 -16.01 -5.39 -15.53
N GLU A 47 -16.32 -6.17 -16.56
CA GLU A 47 -15.59 -7.36 -16.97
C GLU A 47 -15.32 -7.28 -18.47
N LEU A 48 -14.07 -7.50 -18.86
CA LEU A 48 -13.67 -7.62 -20.25
C LEU A 48 -12.85 -8.90 -20.42
N ASN A 49 -13.37 -9.81 -21.24
CA ASN A 49 -12.73 -11.09 -21.54
C ASN A 49 -12.45 -11.18 -23.04
N ASP A 50 -11.17 -11.30 -23.42
CA ASP A 50 -10.75 -11.43 -24.82
C ASP A 50 -10.40 -12.88 -25.22
N GLY A 51 -10.63 -13.84 -24.31
CA GLY A 51 -10.33 -15.26 -24.48
C GLY A 51 -8.91 -15.65 -24.05
N GLN A 52 -8.02 -14.69 -23.81
CA GLN A 52 -6.66 -14.91 -23.29
C GLN A 52 -6.45 -14.24 -21.93
N HIS A 53 -7.06 -13.08 -21.72
CA HIS A 53 -6.98 -12.29 -20.52
C HIS A 53 -8.38 -11.89 -20.07
N LEU A 54 -8.52 -11.82 -18.76
CA LEU A 54 -9.68 -11.29 -18.07
C LEU A 54 -9.27 -10.02 -17.35
N ARG A 55 -9.87 -8.90 -17.75
CA ARG A 55 -9.74 -7.63 -17.05
C ARG A 55 -10.99 -7.41 -16.21
N ILE A 56 -10.80 -7.26 -14.90
CA ILE A 56 -11.87 -7.08 -13.93
C ILE A 56 -11.69 -5.72 -13.27
N VAL A 57 -12.67 -4.83 -13.39
CA VAL A 57 -12.72 -3.57 -12.64
C VAL A 57 -13.68 -3.77 -11.48
N ALA A 58 -13.20 -3.61 -10.26
CA ALA A 58 -14.00 -3.80 -9.05
C ALA A 58 -13.92 -2.58 -8.13
N ALA A 59 -15.03 -2.28 -7.47
CA ALA A 59 -15.07 -1.33 -6.37
C ALA A 59 -14.86 -2.09 -5.06
N LEU A 60 -13.85 -1.69 -4.30
CA LEU A 60 -13.50 -2.23 -3.02
C LEU A 60 -13.86 -1.23 -1.94
N SER A 61 -14.78 -1.64 -1.07
CA SER A 61 -15.23 -0.85 0.06
C SER A 61 -14.80 -1.52 1.37
N SER A 62 -14.44 -0.72 2.36
CA SER A 62 -14.12 -1.20 3.71
C SER A 62 -15.07 -0.60 4.73
N ARG A 63 -15.45 -1.34 5.77
CA ARG A 63 -16.18 -0.82 6.95
C ARG A 63 -15.26 -0.56 8.14
N VAL A 64 -14.00 -0.95 8.04
CA VAL A 64 -13.00 -0.85 9.09
C VAL A 64 -11.75 -0.14 8.59
N MET A 65 -10.96 0.37 9.52
CA MET A 65 -9.63 0.86 9.18
C MET A 65 -8.77 -0.33 8.77
N TRP A 66 -7.98 -0.18 7.71
CA TRP A 66 -7.23 -1.29 7.14
C TRP A 66 -5.94 -0.83 6.51
N ASP A 67 -4.97 -1.74 6.49
CA ASP A 67 -3.65 -1.57 5.90
C ASP A 67 -3.61 -2.35 4.58
N LEU A 68 -3.63 -1.65 3.45
CA LEU A 68 -3.63 -2.26 2.11
C LEU A 68 -2.42 -3.13 1.85
N SER A 69 -1.31 -2.90 2.56
CA SER A 69 -0.13 -3.77 2.45
C SER A 69 -0.39 -5.17 3.00
N LYS A 70 -1.49 -5.37 3.73
CA LYS A 70 -1.85 -6.63 4.38
C LYS A 70 -3.09 -7.29 3.79
N VAL A 71 -3.57 -6.78 2.65
CA VAL A 71 -4.74 -7.32 1.96
C VAL A 71 -4.38 -7.73 0.54
N VAL A 72 -4.80 -8.94 0.20
CA VAL A 72 -4.50 -9.60 -1.07
C VAL A 72 -5.83 -10.00 -1.70
N ALA A 73 -5.98 -9.75 -2.99
CA ALA A 73 -7.03 -10.36 -3.79
C ALA A 73 -6.46 -11.58 -4.51
N VAL A 74 -7.09 -12.75 -4.38
CA VAL A 74 -6.73 -13.94 -5.13
C VAL A 74 -7.77 -14.14 -6.21
N VAL A 75 -7.35 -14.08 -7.47
CA VAL A 75 -8.22 -14.38 -8.62
C VAL A 75 -7.91 -15.80 -9.07
N THR A 76 -8.95 -16.64 -9.11
CA THR A 76 -8.85 -18.06 -9.43
C THR A 76 -9.62 -18.34 -10.70
N GLY A 77 -8.97 -18.93 -11.70
CA GLY A 77 -9.59 -19.41 -12.94
C GLY A 77 -10.03 -20.86 -12.80
N LEU A 78 -11.29 -21.13 -13.16
CA LEU A 78 -11.93 -22.42 -13.03
C LEU A 78 -12.29 -22.98 -14.42
N ARG A 79 -12.22 -24.30 -14.57
CA ARG A 79 -12.76 -25.03 -15.74
C ARG A 79 -13.62 -26.18 -15.23
N ASN A 80 -14.91 -26.13 -15.53
CA ASN A 80 -15.88 -27.13 -15.05
C ASN A 80 -15.81 -27.32 -13.52
N GLY A 81 -15.69 -26.21 -12.77
CA GLY A 81 -15.60 -26.20 -11.31
C GLY A 81 -14.26 -26.65 -10.72
N SER A 82 -13.24 -26.95 -11.54
CA SER A 82 -11.89 -27.27 -11.07
C SER A 82 -10.94 -26.09 -11.25
N VAL A 83 -10.08 -25.84 -10.26
CA VAL A 83 -9.05 -24.80 -10.34
C VAL A 83 -8.03 -25.15 -11.41
N VAL A 84 -7.85 -24.25 -12.39
CA VAL A 84 -6.83 -24.36 -13.44
C VAL A 84 -5.62 -23.51 -13.11
N GLN A 85 -5.85 -22.31 -12.55
CA GLN A 85 -4.83 -21.33 -12.24
C GLN A 85 -5.33 -20.37 -11.15
N SER A 86 -4.40 -19.76 -10.43
CA SER A 86 -4.67 -18.77 -9.39
C SER A 86 -3.53 -17.76 -9.36
N GLU A 87 -3.88 -16.49 -9.21
CA GLU A 87 -2.94 -15.37 -9.14
C GLU A 87 -3.31 -14.47 -7.98
N ALA A 88 -2.31 -14.07 -7.20
CA ALA A 88 -2.49 -13.22 -6.03
C ALA A 88 -2.04 -11.80 -6.34
N PHE A 89 -2.89 -10.84 -6.00
CA PHE A 89 -2.68 -9.43 -6.25
C PHE A 89 -2.64 -8.67 -4.93
N ILE A 90 -1.53 -8.00 -4.66
CA ILE A 90 -1.36 -7.18 -3.45
C ILE A 90 -2.00 -5.82 -3.72
N LEU A 91 -3.01 -5.46 -2.92
CA LEU A 91 -3.84 -4.30 -3.23
C LEU A 91 -3.08 -2.97 -3.17
N SER A 92 -2.12 -2.85 -2.25
CA SER A 92 -1.25 -1.67 -2.19
C SER A 92 -0.42 -1.48 -3.46
N GLU A 93 0.00 -2.56 -4.12
CA GLU A 93 0.78 -2.49 -5.36
C GLU A 93 -0.09 -2.08 -6.54
N ILE A 94 -1.29 -2.68 -6.66
CA ILE A 94 -2.26 -2.31 -7.71
C ILE A 94 -2.60 -0.82 -7.62
N LEU A 95 -2.96 -0.35 -6.43
CA LEU A 95 -3.39 1.04 -6.24
C LEU A 95 -2.24 2.01 -6.45
N ARG A 96 -1.01 1.65 -6.07
CA ARG A 96 0.19 2.44 -6.37
C ARG A 96 0.45 2.55 -7.87
N GLU A 97 0.31 1.44 -8.61
CA GLU A 97 0.47 1.43 -10.07
C GLU A 97 -0.59 2.31 -10.76
N GLN A 98 -1.84 2.23 -10.30
CA GLN A 98 -2.97 2.96 -10.91
C GLN A 98 -3.01 4.45 -10.56
N GLN A 99 -2.68 4.81 -9.32
CA GLN A 99 -2.82 6.19 -8.83
C GLN A 99 -1.49 6.98 -8.85
N GLY A 100 -0.38 6.30 -9.13
CA GLY A 100 0.97 6.85 -9.10
C GLY A 100 1.54 6.97 -7.68
N GLU A 101 2.88 7.05 -7.57
CA GLU A 101 3.61 7.02 -6.29
C GLU A 101 3.21 8.12 -5.30
N LEU A 102 2.73 9.27 -5.79
CA LEU A 102 2.42 10.44 -4.96
C LEU A 102 1.15 10.28 -4.11
N ARG A 103 0.23 9.38 -4.47
CA ARG A 103 -0.99 9.10 -3.68
C ARG A 103 -0.87 7.87 -2.79
N ALA A 104 0.08 6.98 -3.07
CA ALA A 104 0.29 5.74 -2.33
C ALA A 104 1.08 5.90 -1.01
N GLN A 105 1.32 7.14 -0.55
CA GLN A 105 2.11 7.38 0.67
C GLN A 105 1.40 6.99 1.96
N GLY A 106 0.09 6.72 1.93
CA GLY A 106 -0.64 6.08 3.02
C GLY A 106 -1.03 4.65 2.66
N THR A 107 -0.58 3.66 3.43
CA THR A 107 -1.11 2.28 3.30
C THR A 107 -2.36 2.08 4.16
N VAL A 108 -2.63 2.98 5.10
CA VAL A 108 -3.76 2.91 6.03
C VAL A 108 -4.94 3.73 5.49
N TYR A 109 -6.02 3.04 5.17
CA TYR A 109 -7.22 3.64 4.60
C TYR A 109 -8.31 3.78 5.66
N GLN A 110 -9.08 4.86 5.55
CA GLN A 110 -10.18 5.15 6.47
C GLN A 110 -11.36 4.20 6.23
N PRO A 111 -12.17 3.89 7.25
CA PRO A 111 -13.45 3.23 7.06
C PRO A 111 -14.30 3.94 6.00
N PHE A 112 -15.07 3.17 5.24
CA PHE A 112 -15.97 3.64 4.18
C PHE A 112 -15.25 4.32 3.00
N SER A 113 -13.96 4.03 2.81
CA SER A 113 -13.26 4.35 1.56
C SER A 113 -13.70 3.38 0.47
N ASP A 114 -14.10 3.91 -0.69
CA ASP A 114 -14.34 3.15 -1.90
C ASP A 114 -13.14 3.34 -2.84
N GLU A 115 -12.40 2.27 -3.08
CA GLU A 115 -11.29 2.25 -4.03
C GLU A 115 -11.68 1.47 -5.28
N VAL A 116 -11.30 1.98 -6.46
CA VAL A 116 -11.44 1.23 -7.70
C VAL A 116 -10.15 0.50 -7.97
N VAL A 117 -10.22 -0.82 -8.08
CA VAL A 117 -9.10 -1.70 -8.39
C VAL A 117 -9.35 -2.38 -9.74
N THR A 118 -8.27 -2.65 -10.47
CA THR A 118 -8.34 -3.37 -11.76
C THR A 118 -7.40 -4.55 -11.67
N PHE A 119 -7.95 -5.75 -11.82
CA PHE A 119 -7.20 -6.98 -11.90
C PHE A 119 -7.02 -7.34 -13.38
N ASN A 120 -5.78 -7.62 -13.78
CA ASN A 120 -5.48 -8.18 -15.08
C ASN A 120 -5.01 -9.61 -14.85
N PHE A 121 -5.86 -10.56 -15.18
CA PHE A 121 -5.64 -11.97 -14.92
C PHE A 121 -5.49 -12.69 -16.25
N LYS A 122 -4.46 -13.53 -16.40
CA LYS A 122 -4.42 -14.45 -17.53
C LYS A 122 -5.64 -15.36 -17.42
N PHE A 123 -6.40 -15.58 -18.49
CA PHE A 123 -7.66 -16.36 -18.47
C PHE A 123 -7.68 -17.47 -19.54
N GLU A 124 -6.50 -17.85 -20.02
CA GLU A 124 -6.35 -19.00 -20.89
C GLU A 124 -6.87 -20.26 -20.18
N ASP A 125 -7.59 -21.09 -20.92
CA ASP A 125 -8.12 -22.34 -20.42
C ASP A 125 -9.17 -22.29 -19.29
N SER A 126 -9.67 -21.12 -18.91
CA SER A 126 -10.70 -21.00 -17.86
C SER A 126 -12.09 -20.75 -18.48
N THR A 127 -13.14 -21.26 -17.84
CA THR A 127 -14.55 -21.00 -18.18
C THR A 127 -15.21 -20.03 -17.20
N ASP A 128 -14.76 -20.05 -15.94
CA ASP A 128 -15.31 -19.25 -14.86
C ASP A 128 -14.16 -18.69 -14.01
N TYR A 129 -14.45 -17.73 -13.14
CA TYR A 129 -13.48 -17.24 -12.15
C TYR A 129 -14.12 -16.98 -10.79
N GLU A 130 -13.27 -16.90 -9.79
CA GLU A 130 -13.59 -16.49 -8.43
C GLU A 130 -12.59 -15.43 -7.98
N ILE A 131 -13.04 -14.48 -7.16
CA ILE A 131 -12.17 -13.50 -6.50
C ILE A 131 -12.38 -13.60 -5.00
N GLU A 132 -11.32 -13.94 -4.28
CA GLU A 132 -11.30 -13.96 -2.82
C GLU A 132 -10.48 -12.79 -2.30
N LEU A 133 -10.99 -12.05 -1.31
CA LEU A 133 -10.20 -11.10 -0.56
C LEU A 133 -9.67 -11.77 0.70
N LEU A 134 -8.36 -11.78 0.85
CA LEU A 134 -7.66 -12.33 2.00
C LEU A 134 -7.04 -11.20 2.82
N TRP A 135 -7.10 -11.31 4.14
CA TRP A 135 -6.47 -10.36 5.05
C TRP A 135 -5.89 -11.05 6.29
N GLY A 136 -5.03 -10.34 7.02
CA GLY A 136 -4.45 -10.84 8.26
C GLY A 136 -3.61 -12.11 8.04
N ARG A 137 -3.98 -13.22 8.70
CA ARG A 137 -3.21 -14.47 8.64
C ARG A 137 -3.34 -15.18 7.28
N GLU A 138 -4.47 -15.04 6.60
CA GLU A 138 -4.74 -15.71 5.32
C GLU A 138 -3.93 -15.06 4.18
N ALA A 139 -3.82 -13.73 4.20
CA ALA A 139 -2.98 -13.00 3.24
C ALA A 139 -1.49 -13.29 3.41
N ALA A 140 -1.04 -13.70 4.60
CA ALA A 140 0.39 -13.80 4.94
C ALA A 140 1.19 -14.77 4.06
N ALA A 141 0.54 -15.74 3.42
CA ALA A 141 1.16 -16.69 2.48
C ALA A 141 1.43 -16.09 1.09
N TYR A 142 0.73 -15.01 0.74
CA TYR A 142 0.78 -14.37 -0.58
C TYR A 142 1.51 -13.03 -0.57
N LEU A 143 1.57 -12.38 0.60
CA LEU A 143 2.41 -11.22 0.78
C LEU A 143 3.86 -11.64 0.59
N PRO A 144 4.70 -10.83 -0.12
CA PRO A 144 6.12 -11.04 -0.14
C PRO A 144 6.56 -11.22 1.31
N ALA A 145 7.56 -12.06 1.55
CA ALA A 145 8.21 -12.08 2.84
C ALA A 145 8.79 -10.68 3.06
N GLU A 146 7.98 -9.78 3.64
CA GLU A 146 8.40 -8.53 4.24
C GLU A 146 9.65 -8.94 5.00
N SER A 147 10.80 -8.36 4.62
CA SER A 147 12.09 -8.84 5.11
C SER A 147 11.96 -9.18 6.58
N GLU A 148 12.40 -10.36 7.00
CA GLU A 148 12.23 -10.96 8.34
C GLU A 148 12.35 -9.97 9.53
N ALA A 149 13.00 -8.81 9.31
CA ALA A 149 13.00 -7.64 10.17
C ALA A 149 11.62 -7.05 10.56
N HIS A 150 10.57 -7.12 9.73
CA HIS A 150 9.25 -6.51 10.05
C HIS A 150 8.24 -7.49 10.66
N LYS A 151 8.23 -8.77 10.23
CA LYS A 151 7.31 -9.79 10.79
C LYS A 151 7.60 -10.16 12.25
N ASN A 152 8.83 -9.94 12.72
CA ASN A 152 9.23 -10.16 14.12
C ASN A 152 9.45 -8.87 14.91
N SER A 153 8.98 -7.74 14.39
CA SER A 153 9.06 -6.47 15.09
C SER A 153 8.16 -6.51 16.33
N MET A 154 8.77 -6.70 17.50
CA MET A 154 8.05 -6.70 18.78
C MET A 154 7.62 -5.27 19.18
N ALA A 155 8.23 -4.23 18.58
CA ALA A 155 7.92 -2.85 18.84
C ALA A 155 7.96 -2.00 17.56
N GLU A 156 6.99 -1.10 17.40
CA GLU A 156 6.85 -0.24 16.22
C GLU A 156 6.93 1.23 16.63
N LEU A 157 7.53 2.08 15.78
CA LEU A 157 7.47 3.54 15.93
C LEU A 157 6.38 4.09 15.01
N ARG A 158 5.40 4.78 15.59
CA ARG A 158 4.31 5.46 14.89
C ARG A 158 4.38 6.96 15.09
N GLU A 159 3.67 7.70 14.25
CA GLU A 159 3.50 9.15 14.39
C GLU A 159 4.87 9.88 14.51
N LEU A 160 5.83 9.47 13.68
CA LEU A 160 7.17 10.05 13.68
C LEU A 160 7.12 11.47 13.13
N GLU A 161 7.37 12.45 13.98
CA GLU A 161 7.48 13.85 13.62
C GLU A 161 8.92 14.32 13.79
N VAL A 162 9.45 15.05 12.81
CA VAL A 162 10.80 15.60 12.83
C VAL A 162 10.71 17.12 12.77
N GLN A 163 11.21 17.78 13.81
CA GLN A 163 11.33 19.23 13.89
C GLN A 163 12.79 19.64 13.65
N ARG A 164 13.01 20.46 12.63
CA ARG A 164 14.32 21.01 12.29
C ARG A 164 14.51 22.37 12.94
N HIS A 165 15.58 22.52 13.70
CA HIS A 165 16.01 23.78 14.31
C HIS A 165 17.32 24.21 13.66
N ARG A 166 17.41 25.50 13.31
CA ARG A 166 18.60 26.09 12.70
C ARG A 166 19.19 27.11 13.65
N SER A 167 20.46 26.92 14.03
CA SER A 167 21.20 27.84 14.88
C SER A 167 22.41 28.37 14.12
N CYS A 168 22.50 29.69 13.95
CA CYS A 168 23.58 30.33 13.21
C CYS A 168 24.46 31.15 14.16
N LYS A 169 25.77 30.95 14.08
CA LYS A 169 26.75 31.74 14.85
C LYS A 169 27.73 32.39 13.86
N GLY A 170 27.35 33.55 13.35
CA GLY A 170 28.05 34.20 12.24
C GLY A 170 27.60 33.62 10.89
N GLU A 171 28.56 33.26 10.03
CA GLU A 171 28.29 32.69 8.70
C GLU A 171 28.05 31.17 8.72
N THR A 172 28.36 30.49 9.83
CA THR A 172 28.13 29.06 9.99
C THR A 172 26.79 28.80 10.66
N CYS A 173 25.94 28.05 9.98
CA CYS A 173 24.69 27.53 10.53
C CYS A 173 24.83 26.04 10.81
N GLN A 174 24.32 25.62 11.96
CA GLN A 174 24.22 24.23 12.37
C GLN A 174 22.75 23.84 12.41
N LEU A 175 22.47 22.60 11.99
CA LEU A 175 21.16 21.99 12.12
C LEU A 175 21.13 21.12 13.37
N GLN A 176 20.02 21.25 14.09
CA GLN A 176 19.62 20.38 15.18
C GLN A 176 18.25 19.82 14.86
N PHE A 177 17.99 18.59 15.30
CA PHE A 177 16.73 17.92 15.04
C PHE A 177 16.11 17.48 16.37
N ALA A 178 14.81 17.68 16.50
CA ALA A 178 14.01 17.09 17.56
C ALA A 178 13.04 16.11 16.92
N ILE A 179 12.88 14.94 17.52
CA ILE A 179 12.04 13.88 16.99
C ILE A 179 11.06 13.47 18.06
N SER A 180 9.80 13.38 17.65
CA SER A 180 8.70 12.86 18.45
C SER A 180 8.15 11.61 17.79
N ALA A 181 7.80 10.60 18.58
CA ALA A 181 7.23 9.35 18.07
C ALA A 181 6.44 8.62 19.16
N HIS A 182 5.60 7.69 18.76
CA HIS A 182 4.94 6.73 19.65
C HIS A 182 5.55 5.34 19.47
N LEU A 183 6.19 4.83 20.53
CA LEU A 183 6.65 3.46 20.59
C LEU A 183 5.49 2.56 21.00
N VAL A 184 5.04 1.68 20.11
CA VAL A 184 3.91 0.76 20.31
C VAL A 184 4.43 -0.66 20.48
N ASN A 185 3.97 -1.37 21.50
CA ASN A 185 4.22 -2.80 21.64
C ASN A 185 3.28 -3.60 20.73
N THR A 186 3.84 -4.22 19.69
CA THR A 186 3.10 -5.08 18.75
C THR A 186 3.20 -6.56 19.10
N ALA A 187 4.04 -6.94 20.06
CA ALA A 187 4.15 -8.30 20.56
C ALA A 187 2.99 -8.68 21.49
N ALA A 188 2.80 -9.98 21.70
CA ALA A 188 1.79 -10.52 22.61
C ALA A 188 2.21 -10.51 24.10
N PHE A 189 3.43 -10.09 24.41
CA PHE A 189 4.01 -10.11 25.76
C PHE A 189 4.52 -8.72 26.18
N LEU A 190 4.84 -8.56 27.47
CA LEU A 190 5.35 -7.32 28.06
C LEU A 190 6.72 -6.97 27.49
N LEU A 191 6.88 -5.76 26.94
CA LEU A 191 8.19 -5.20 26.61
C LEU A 191 8.77 -4.48 27.82
N THR A 192 9.97 -4.89 28.18
CA THR A 192 10.76 -4.30 29.28
C THR A 192 11.86 -3.39 28.75
N GLU A 193 12.35 -3.63 27.53
CA GLU A 193 13.39 -2.84 26.92
C GLU A 193 13.24 -2.75 25.39
N VAL A 194 13.56 -1.58 24.84
CA VAL A 194 13.74 -1.35 23.41
C VAL A 194 15.05 -0.61 23.17
N VAL A 195 15.82 -1.04 22.17
CA VAL A 195 17.00 -0.31 21.70
C VAL A 195 16.68 0.35 20.37
N LEU A 196 16.78 1.68 20.34
CA LEU A 196 16.61 2.47 19.13
C LEU A 196 17.98 2.74 18.49
N GLY A 197 18.02 2.71 17.17
CA GLY A 197 19.13 3.21 16.36
C GLY A 197 18.74 4.57 15.84
N VAL A 198 19.57 5.56 16.12
CA VAL A 198 19.34 6.96 15.76
C VAL A 198 20.54 7.44 14.96
N GLY A 199 20.30 7.99 13.78
CA GLY A 199 21.37 8.47 12.92
C GLY A 199 20.88 9.43 11.86
N TYR A 200 21.75 9.68 10.87
CA TYR A 200 21.45 10.55 9.75
C TYR A 200 21.72 9.84 8.44
N VAL A 201 20.83 10.06 7.48
CA VAL A 201 21.07 9.71 6.07
C VAL A 201 21.25 10.99 5.28
N TYR A 202 22.21 10.98 4.35
CA TYR A 202 22.38 12.07 3.41
C TYR A 202 21.51 11.82 2.17
N ILE A 203 20.66 12.78 1.85
CA ILE A 203 19.77 12.74 0.69
C ILE A 203 20.25 13.77 -0.33
N PRO A 204 20.81 13.33 -1.47
CA PRO A 204 21.21 14.23 -2.55
C PRO A 204 20.03 15.05 -3.08
N GLN A 205 20.32 16.24 -3.58
CA GLN A 205 19.32 17.10 -4.20
C GLN A 205 18.60 16.37 -5.35
N GLY A 206 17.26 16.38 -5.31
CA GLY A 206 16.42 15.71 -6.32
C GLY A 206 16.11 14.24 -6.04
N GLN A 207 16.64 13.66 -4.96
CA GLN A 207 16.25 12.33 -4.49
C GLN A 207 15.21 12.42 -3.37
N SER A 208 14.34 11.41 -3.29
CA SER A 208 13.38 11.24 -2.20
C SER A 208 13.95 10.32 -1.12
N TYR A 209 13.57 10.57 0.13
CA TYR A 209 13.86 9.68 1.24
C TYR A 209 13.09 8.37 1.07
N ASN A 210 13.76 7.22 1.19
CA ASN A 210 13.12 5.92 1.30
C ASN A 210 13.58 5.22 2.60
N PRO A 211 12.72 5.15 3.64
CA PRO A 211 13.10 4.57 4.94
C PRO A 211 13.46 3.08 4.87
N ASN A 212 12.99 2.36 3.85
CA ASN A 212 13.20 0.92 3.72
C ASN A 212 14.57 0.57 3.12
N THR A 213 15.18 1.50 2.38
CA THR A 213 16.45 1.27 1.69
C THR A 213 17.58 2.16 2.18
N MET A 214 17.27 3.24 2.89
CA MET A 214 18.24 4.21 3.39
C MET A 214 18.46 4.01 4.90
N VAL A 215 19.43 3.16 5.24
CA VAL A 215 19.90 2.93 6.62
C VAL A 215 21.12 3.82 6.88
N PRO A 216 21.20 4.54 8.02
CA PRO A 216 22.39 5.30 8.37
C PRO A 216 23.65 4.43 8.42
N GLU A 217 24.77 4.95 7.92
CA GLU A 217 26.07 4.27 8.01
C GLU A 217 26.54 4.12 9.47
N SER A 218 26.12 5.05 10.33
CA SER A 218 26.40 5.06 11.76
C SER A 218 25.13 5.43 12.51
N GLU A 219 24.83 4.66 13.56
CA GLU A 219 23.69 4.89 14.44
C GLU A 219 24.15 4.92 15.89
N GLU A 220 23.75 5.97 16.61
CA GLU A 220 23.77 5.99 18.05
C GLU A 220 22.69 5.04 18.59
N LYS A 221 23.07 4.22 19.58
CA LYS A 221 22.14 3.29 20.23
C LYS A 221 21.55 3.94 21.46
N VAL A 222 20.24 4.17 21.44
CA VAL A 222 19.48 4.69 22.58
C VAL A 222 18.76 3.52 23.24
N VAL A 223 19.17 3.16 24.46
CA VAL A 223 18.54 2.11 25.25
C VAL A 223 17.38 2.70 26.05
N LEU A 224 16.18 2.18 25.81
CA LEU A 224 14.97 2.49 26.56
C LEU A 224 14.65 1.31 27.46
N ASP A 225 15.10 1.36 28.72
CA ASP A 225 14.86 0.34 29.73
C ASP A 225 13.63 0.66 30.60
N GLY A 226 13.19 -0.32 31.39
CA GLY A 226 12.10 -0.16 32.36
C GLY A 226 10.77 0.27 31.72
N LEU A 227 10.50 -0.11 30.47
CA LEU A 227 9.35 0.38 29.71
C LEU A 227 8.02 -0.08 30.29
N GLY A 228 7.91 -1.36 30.65
CA GLY A 228 6.68 -1.95 31.17
C GLY A 228 5.51 -1.85 30.19
N LEU A 229 5.76 -1.92 28.88
CA LEU A 229 4.74 -1.77 27.85
C LEU A 229 4.04 -3.11 27.58
N VAL A 230 2.78 -3.24 28.00
CA VAL A 230 1.94 -4.41 27.67
C VAL A 230 1.55 -4.40 26.18
N SER A 231 1.07 -5.54 25.67
CA SER A 231 0.64 -5.68 24.27
C SER A 231 -0.36 -4.59 23.88
N GLY A 232 -0.13 -3.92 22.75
CA GLY A 232 -0.94 -2.82 22.22
C GLY A 232 -0.77 -1.47 22.93
N ALA A 233 -0.06 -1.41 24.06
CA ALA A 233 0.23 -0.14 24.73
C ALA A 233 1.26 0.68 23.95
N SER A 234 1.21 1.99 24.12
CA SER A 234 2.14 2.93 23.51
C SER A 234 2.81 3.84 24.54
N LYS A 235 4.01 4.32 24.20
CA LYS A 235 4.76 5.34 24.95
C LYS A 235 5.18 6.45 24.02
N ALA A 236 4.86 7.70 24.37
CA ALA A 236 5.40 8.85 23.68
C ALA A 236 6.89 8.98 23.97
N LEU A 237 7.67 9.16 22.90
CA LEU A 237 9.10 9.39 22.92
C LEU A 237 9.37 10.77 22.35
N HIS A 238 10.28 11.50 23.01
CA HIS A 238 10.79 12.78 22.54
C HIS A 238 12.30 12.78 22.75
N PHE A 239 13.05 13.02 21.69
CA PHE A 239 14.51 13.07 21.77
C PHE A 239 15.06 14.18 20.88
N ALA A 240 16.06 14.89 21.41
CA ALA A 240 16.80 15.92 20.69
C ALA A 240 18.13 15.33 20.23
N LEU A 241 18.40 15.45 18.93
CA LEU A 241 19.67 15.06 18.36
C LEU A 241 20.64 16.23 18.52
N ASN A 242 21.62 16.04 19.41
CA ASN A 242 22.55 17.10 19.79
C ASN A 242 23.70 17.26 18.80
N ASP A 243 23.90 16.28 17.91
CA ASP A 243 24.93 16.34 16.88
C ASP A 243 24.62 17.45 15.88
N ALA A 244 25.55 18.39 15.77
CA ALA A 244 25.47 19.46 14.79
C ALA A 244 25.75 18.88 13.40
N VAL A 245 24.77 18.98 12.51
CA VAL A 245 24.90 18.50 11.14
C VAL A 245 25.18 19.68 10.20
N PRO A 246 26.21 19.61 9.33
CA PRO A 246 26.52 20.70 8.41
C PRO A 246 25.44 20.84 7.34
N GLU A 247 25.11 22.08 6.99
CA GLU A 247 24.31 22.36 5.80
C GLU A 247 25.16 22.16 4.55
N ARG A 248 24.55 21.54 3.54
CA ARG A 248 25.16 21.28 2.23
C ARG A 248 24.27 21.82 1.13
N SER A 249 24.88 22.32 0.04
CA SER A 249 24.14 22.84 -1.10
C SER A 249 23.68 21.74 -2.07
N ASP A 250 24.33 20.58 -2.03
CA ASP A 250 24.11 19.44 -2.93
C ASP A 250 23.16 18.38 -2.36
N GLY A 251 22.56 18.64 -1.20
CA GLY A 251 21.65 17.70 -0.53
C GLY A 251 21.37 18.11 0.91
N GLN A 252 20.69 17.22 1.63
CA GLN A 252 20.32 17.45 3.02
C GLN A 252 20.46 16.19 3.85
N TYR A 253 20.82 16.35 5.11
CA TYR A 253 20.76 15.27 6.07
C TYR A 253 19.34 15.15 6.63
N TYR A 254 18.84 13.92 6.69
CA TYR A 254 17.56 13.57 7.27
C TYR A 254 17.79 12.63 8.45
N PRO A 255 17.24 12.91 9.64
CA PRO A 255 17.42 12.01 10.76
C PRO A 255 16.54 10.77 10.60
N VAL A 256 17.08 9.62 11.00
CA VAL A 256 16.40 8.33 10.95
C VAL A 256 16.42 7.72 12.32
N VAL A 257 15.28 7.16 12.71
CA VAL A 257 15.13 6.40 13.94
C VAL A 257 14.48 5.08 13.61
N ARG A 258 15.05 3.98 14.10
CA ARG A 258 14.50 2.65 13.94
C ARG A 258 14.64 1.82 15.20
N VAL A 259 13.79 0.83 15.34
CA VAL A 259 13.92 -0.19 16.39
C VAL A 259 14.99 -1.19 15.96
N LEU A 260 16.03 -1.36 16.78
CA LEU A 260 17.09 -2.35 16.56
C LEU A 260 16.75 -3.68 17.22
N THR A 261 16.34 -3.62 18.48
CA THR A 261 15.96 -4.78 19.29
C THR A 261 14.86 -4.41 20.27
N ALA A 262 14.02 -5.37 20.61
CA ALA A 262 12.96 -5.22 21.60
C ALA A 262 12.86 -6.54 22.40
N ARG A 263 12.63 -6.44 23.72
CA ARG A 263 12.54 -7.59 24.62
C ARG A 263 11.60 -7.37 25.80
#